data_AF-A0A3S1BIG7-F1
#
_entry.id   AF-A0A3S1BIG7-F1
#
_cell.length_a   1.000
_cell.length_b   1.000
_cell.length_c   1.000
_cell.angle_alpha   90.00
_cell.angle_beta   90.00
_cell.angle_gamma   90.00
#
_symmetry.space_group_name_H-M   'P 1'
#
loop_
_entity.id
_entity.type
_entity.pdbx_description
1 polymer ?
#
loop_
_entity_poly.entity_id
_entity_poly.type
_entity_poly.pdbx_seq_one_letter_code
_entity_poly.pdbx_strand_id
1 'polypeptide(L)'
;GHPATQLQASLPHVYRPDLWVRSTSRQGRSLLMLDETYELKSLTTLAIGVERLTVNLTDHPLTCLRRFESSEEDTLAIMRSSFLRDFASPGEAGAGSLSADEHICSKHVTGEAGVAHFSYRCCRFGQDGGIECLDVTEDNWIKILLTLIVIIKVLVVLYSPMFVPETLYRMKYVAAQYLYHVPGPALTLKVVVSADPDQFGPQAAHKRVRLDQLKNMEVFKTMVASSNWQPETIYQVKVKDVRLSVKARRLLSKCRAPVSIKSILYNNIMRCRIRKLE
;
A
#
# COMPACT_ATOMS: atom_id res chain seq x y z
N GLY A 1 -46.72 1.77 9.01
CA GLY A 1 -45.41 1.16 9.32
C GLY A 1 -44.40 1.68 8.32
N HIS A 2 -43.12 1.78 8.68
CA HIS A 2 -42.11 2.15 7.69
C HIS A 2 -42.01 1.02 6.64
N PRO A 3 -42.16 1.34 5.34
CA PRO A 3 -42.21 0.32 4.28
C PRO A 3 -40.91 -0.51 4.25
N ALA A 4 -39.75 0.08 4.54
CA ALA A 4 -38.47 -0.61 4.57
C ALA A 4 -38.42 -1.81 5.54
N THR A 5 -38.98 -1.67 6.74
CA THR A 5 -39.00 -2.76 7.74
C THR A 5 -39.96 -3.88 7.35
N GLN A 6 -41.03 -3.56 6.62
CA GLN A 6 -41.98 -4.56 6.13
C GLN A 6 -41.38 -5.34 4.96
N LEU A 7 -40.63 -4.67 4.08
CA LEU A 7 -39.93 -5.30 2.97
C LEU A 7 -38.85 -6.29 3.43
N GLN A 8 -38.15 -5.97 4.53
CA GLN A 8 -37.17 -6.88 5.10
C GLN A 8 -37.80 -8.14 5.72
N ALA A 9 -39.04 -8.03 6.22
CA ALA A 9 -39.77 -9.18 6.73
C ALA A 9 -40.33 -10.06 5.59
N SER A 10 -40.77 -9.46 4.48
CA SER A 10 -41.33 -10.19 3.34
C SER A 10 -40.28 -10.80 2.39
N LEU A 11 -39.03 -10.30 2.42
CA LEU A 11 -37.95 -10.70 1.50
C LEU A 11 -36.73 -11.22 2.28
N PRO A 12 -36.79 -12.39 2.93
CA PRO A 12 -35.73 -12.89 3.80
C PRO A 12 -34.44 -13.25 3.03
N HIS A 13 -34.55 -13.59 1.74
CA HIS A 13 -33.41 -13.97 0.90
C HIS A 13 -32.81 -12.80 0.10
N VAL A 14 -33.35 -11.59 0.26
CA VAL A 14 -32.86 -10.37 -0.40
C VAL A 14 -32.07 -9.52 0.60
N TYR A 15 -30.80 -9.28 0.29
CA TYR A 15 -29.96 -8.42 1.09
C TYR A 15 -30.23 -6.96 0.75
N ARG A 16 -30.69 -6.17 1.74
CA ARG A 16 -31.12 -4.76 1.57
C ARG A 16 -32.20 -4.61 0.47
N PRO A 17 -33.46 -5.00 0.75
CA PRO A 17 -34.54 -4.95 -0.23
C PRO A 17 -34.90 -3.53 -0.70
N ASP A 18 -34.41 -2.51 0.01
CA ASP A 18 -34.49 -1.09 -0.33
C ASP A 18 -33.47 -0.66 -1.40
N LEU A 19 -32.43 -1.46 -1.66
CA LEU A 19 -31.36 -1.14 -2.59
C LEU A 19 -31.51 -1.91 -3.90
N TRP A 20 -31.79 -1.18 -4.98
CA TRP A 20 -31.86 -1.69 -6.34
C TRP A 20 -30.89 -0.93 -7.23
N VAL A 21 -30.27 -1.65 -8.16
CA VAL A 21 -29.26 -1.07 -9.06
C VAL A 21 -29.71 -1.21 -10.51
N ARG A 22 -29.74 -0.09 -11.23
CA ARG A 22 -29.93 -0.06 -12.68
C ARG A 22 -28.56 -0.16 -13.36
N SER A 23 -28.40 -1.18 -14.20
CA SER A 23 -27.22 -1.38 -15.04
C SER A 23 -27.61 -1.12 -16.48
N THR A 24 -26.95 -0.16 -17.13
CA THR A 24 -27.30 0.27 -18.49
C THR A 24 -26.66 -0.58 -19.59
N SER A 25 -25.73 -1.46 -19.24
CA SER A 25 -24.99 -2.29 -20.19
C SER A 25 -24.50 -3.61 -19.59
N ARG A 26 -24.08 -4.55 -20.47
CA ARG A 26 -23.39 -5.78 -20.07
C ARG A 26 -22.12 -5.52 -19.24
N GLN A 27 -21.43 -4.41 -19.52
CA GLN A 27 -20.22 -4.01 -18.79
C GLN A 27 -20.55 -3.54 -17.36
N GLY A 28 -21.65 -2.81 -17.18
CA GLY A 28 -22.16 -2.42 -15.86
C GLY A 28 -22.47 -3.64 -14.99
N ARG A 29 -23.02 -4.71 -15.59
CA ARG A 29 -23.28 -5.98 -14.89
C ARG A 29 -22.00 -6.62 -14.35
N SER A 30 -20.90 -6.54 -15.09
CA SER A 30 -19.59 -7.05 -14.64
C SER A 30 -19.02 -6.23 -13.49
N LEU A 31 -19.31 -4.92 -13.40
CA LEU A 31 -18.90 -4.09 -12.27
C LEU A 31 -19.60 -4.49 -10.96
N LEU A 32 -20.84 -4.98 -11.04
CA LEU A 32 -21.58 -5.49 -9.88
C LEU A 32 -20.96 -6.77 -9.29
N MET A 33 -20.09 -7.47 -10.02
CA MET A 33 -19.36 -8.63 -9.50
C MET A 33 -18.12 -8.25 -8.69
N LEU A 34 -17.69 -6.99 -8.72
CA LEU A 34 -16.51 -6.57 -7.97
C LEU A 34 -16.84 -6.53 -6.48
N ASP A 35 -15.91 -7.01 -5.65
CA ASP A 35 -16.03 -6.98 -4.19
C ASP A 35 -16.29 -5.55 -3.68
N GLU A 36 -17.08 -5.39 -2.62
CA GLU A 36 -17.47 -4.08 -2.05
C GLU A 36 -16.23 -3.23 -1.70
N THR A 37 -15.10 -3.88 -1.43
CA THR A 37 -13.83 -3.19 -1.18
C THR A 37 -13.24 -2.46 -2.40
N TYR A 38 -13.68 -2.79 -3.63
CA TYR A 38 -13.27 -2.09 -4.85
C TYR A 38 -14.00 -0.75 -5.04
N GLU A 39 -15.21 -0.58 -4.52
CA GLU A 39 -15.91 0.72 -4.55
C GLU A 39 -15.07 1.80 -3.84
N LEU A 40 -14.50 1.45 -2.69
CA LEU A 40 -13.62 2.33 -1.92
C LEU A 40 -12.25 2.57 -2.56
N LYS A 41 -11.72 1.59 -3.30
CA LYS A 41 -10.35 1.62 -3.87
C LYS A 41 -10.27 2.19 -5.28
N SER A 42 -11.39 2.32 -5.98
CA SER A 42 -11.45 2.69 -7.40
C SER A 42 -11.55 4.19 -7.67
N LEU A 43 -11.51 5.04 -6.63
CA LEU A 43 -11.49 6.51 -6.75
C LEU A 43 -12.51 7.02 -7.78
N THR A 44 -13.78 6.65 -7.62
CA THR A 44 -14.93 7.08 -8.45
C THR A 44 -15.01 6.54 -9.88
N THR A 45 -14.06 5.74 -10.36
CA THR A 45 -14.12 5.16 -11.72
C THR A 45 -15.26 4.16 -11.91
N LEU A 46 -15.75 3.56 -10.81
CA LEU A 46 -16.91 2.66 -10.78
C LEU A 46 -18.27 3.38 -10.92
N ALA A 47 -18.31 4.72 -10.85
CA ALA A 47 -19.53 5.49 -11.09
C ALA A 47 -19.88 5.62 -12.59
N ILE A 48 -19.00 5.16 -13.49
CA ILE A 48 -19.23 5.19 -14.93
C ILE A 48 -20.15 4.01 -15.30
N GLY A 49 -21.41 4.31 -15.62
CA GLY A 49 -22.38 3.32 -16.12
C GLY A 49 -23.33 2.72 -15.08
N VAL A 50 -23.38 3.26 -13.87
CA VAL A 50 -24.33 2.87 -12.81
C VAL A 50 -25.04 4.11 -12.28
N GLU A 51 -26.37 4.12 -12.29
CA GLU A 51 -27.19 5.24 -11.80
C GLU A 51 -27.89 4.86 -10.47
N ARG A 52 -27.85 5.77 -9.49
CA ARG A 52 -28.55 5.61 -8.22
C ARG A 52 -29.92 6.27 -8.31
N LEU A 53 -30.97 5.45 -8.36
CA LEU A 53 -32.35 5.93 -8.29
C LEU A 53 -32.83 5.89 -6.83
N THR A 54 -33.24 7.05 -6.30
CA THR A 54 -33.85 7.13 -4.96
C THR A 54 -35.36 7.32 -5.13
N VAL A 55 -36.15 6.35 -4.66
CA VAL A 55 -37.60 6.36 -4.83
C VAL A 55 -38.28 6.36 -3.46
N ASN A 56 -39.22 7.29 -3.27
CA ASN A 56 -40.07 7.32 -2.08
C ASN A 56 -41.30 6.43 -2.31
N LEU A 57 -41.32 5.26 -1.67
CA LEU A 57 -42.45 4.33 -1.75
C LEU A 57 -43.52 4.67 -0.69
N THR A 58 -44.75 4.84 -1.14
CA THR A 58 -45.93 5.01 -0.27
C THR A 58 -46.92 3.87 -0.52
N ASP A 59 -47.37 3.22 0.55
CA ASP A 59 -48.29 2.09 0.48
C ASP A 59 -49.75 2.57 0.55
N HIS A 60 -50.51 2.39 -0.53
CA HIS A 60 -51.93 2.74 -0.63
C HIS A 60 -52.75 1.60 -1.25
N PRO A 61 -53.78 1.07 -0.56
CA PRO A 61 -54.16 1.35 0.82
C PRO A 61 -53.08 0.89 1.82
N LEU A 62 -53.03 1.52 3.00
CA LEU A 62 -52.08 1.18 4.06
C LEU A 62 -52.08 -0.34 4.29
N THR A 63 -50.90 -0.98 4.28
CA THR A 63 -50.65 -2.42 4.45
C THR A 63 -50.95 -3.32 3.24
N CYS A 64 -50.94 -2.80 2.01
CA CYS A 64 -51.06 -3.63 0.81
C CYS A 64 -49.95 -4.67 0.72
N LEU A 65 -48.71 -4.27 1.03
CA LEU A 65 -47.53 -5.15 1.02
C LEU A 65 -47.66 -6.34 1.98
N ARG A 66 -48.46 -6.21 3.04
CA ARG A 66 -48.69 -7.30 4.01
C ARG A 66 -49.50 -8.45 3.43
N ARG A 67 -50.33 -8.19 2.41
CA ARG A 67 -51.12 -9.26 1.75
C ARG A 67 -50.24 -10.20 0.93
N PHE A 68 -49.06 -9.73 0.52
CA PHE A 68 -48.10 -10.50 -0.27
C PHE A 68 -47.00 -11.15 0.58
N GLU A 69 -47.10 -11.05 1.91
CA GLU A 69 -46.16 -11.67 2.86
C GLU A 69 -46.05 -13.20 2.69
N SER A 70 -47.06 -13.85 2.10
CA SER A 70 -47.07 -15.29 1.82
C SER A 70 -46.29 -15.72 0.57
N SER A 71 -45.92 -14.80 -0.33
CA SER A 71 -45.24 -15.11 -1.59
C SER A 71 -44.16 -14.08 -1.91
N GLU A 72 -42.92 -14.47 -1.64
CA GLU A 72 -41.72 -13.65 -1.92
C GLU A 72 -41.63 -13.29 -3.41
N GLU A 73 -41.94 -14.24 -4.30
CA GLU A 73 -41.84 -14.03 -5.75
C GLU A 73 -42.87 -13.02 -6.27
N ASP A 74 -44.08 -12.99 -5.72
CA ASP A 74 -45.12 -12.03 -6.15
C ASP A 74 -44.73 -10.60 -5.79
N THR A 75 -44.18 -10.41 -4.58
CA THR A 75 -43.67 -9.11 -4.14
C THR A 75 -42.51 -8.66 -5.02
N LEU A 76 -41.57 -9.57 -5.33
CA LEU A 76 -40.46 -9.29 -6.23
C LEU A 76 -40.90 -9.02 -7.66
N ALA A 77 -41.92 -9.71 -8.17
CA ALA A 77 -42.47 -9.49 -9.51
C ALA A 77 -43.11 -8.10 -9.64
N ILE A 78 -43.87 -7.67 -8.62
CA ILE A 78 -44.46 -6.32 -8.58
C ILE A 78 -43.37 -5.26 -8.53
N MET A 79 -42.34 -5.44 -7.69
CA MET A 79 -41.22 -4.50 -7.64
C MET A 79 -40.46 -4.44 -8.95
N ARG A 80 -40.04 -5.58 -9.49
CA ARG A 80 -39.29 -5.67 -10.74
C ARG A 80 -40.06 -5.03 -11.89
N SER A 81 -41.36 -5.33 -12.02
CA SER A 81 -42.20 -4.72 -13.05
C SER A 81 -42.36 -3.21 -12.86
N SER A 82 -42.50 -2.73 -11.63
CA SER A 82 -42.60 -1.30 -11.32
C SER A 82 -41.32 -0.55 -11.67
N PHE A 83 -40.16 -1.08 -11.25
CA PHE A 83 -38.86 -0.50 -11.57
C PHE A 83 -38.55 -0.56 -13.07
N LEU A 84 -38.85 -1.67 -13.74
CA LEU A 84 -38.61 -1.84 -15.18
C LEU A 84 -39.49 -0.89 -16.03
N ARG A 85 -40.66 -0.49 -15.51
CA ARG A 85 -41.55 0.47 -16.17
C ARG A 85 -41.33 1.92 -15.70
N ASP A 86 -40.27 2.22 -14.95
CA ASP A 86 -40.04 3.54 -14.33
C ASP A 86 -41.28 4.08 -13.57
N PHE A 87 -42.03 3.19 -12.91
CA PHE A 87 -43.26 3.52 -12.18
C PHE A 87 -44.40 4.11 -13.02
N ALA A 88 -44.37 3.91 -14.35
CA ALA A 88 -45.48 4.29 -15.23
C ALA A 88 -46.76 3.50 -14.92
N SER A 89 -47.90 4.19 -15.03
CA SER A 89 -49.20 3.58 -14.74
C SER A 89 -49.59 2.54 -15.80
N PRO A 90 -50.31 1.45 -15.42
CA PRO A 90 -50.77 0.46 -16.38
C PRO A 90 -51.87 1.06 -17.28
N GLY A 91 -51.46 1.67 -18.40
CA GLY A 91 -52.38 2.31 -19.35
C GLY A 91 -51.79 3.51 -20.10
N GLU A 92 -50.70 4.10 -19.59
CA GLU A 92 -49.93 5.08 -20.35
C GLU A 92 -49.16 4.35 -21.46
N ALA A 93 -49.50 4.64 -22.71
CA ALA A 93 -48.82 4.15 -23.90
C ALA A 93 -47.44 4.82 -24.05
N GLY A 94 -46.57 4.55 -23.10
CA GLY A 94 -45.15 4.80 -23.13
C GLY A 94 -44.52 3.59 -22.46
N ALA A 95 -44.04 2.65 -23.29
CA ALA A 95 -43.10 1.64 -22.80
C ALA A 95 -42.05 2.36 -21.95
N GLY A 96 -41.77 1.85 -20.75
CA GLY A 96 -40.85 2.49 -19.79
C GLY A 96 -39.59 2.99 -20.48
N SER A 97 -38.99 4.06 -19.96
CA SER A 97 -37.82 4.69 -20.60
C SER A 97 -36.60 3.76 -20.68
N LEU A 98 -36.70 2.56 -20.11
CA LEU A 98 -35.68 1.55 -20.17
C LEU A 98 -35.50 0.97 -21.57
N SER A 99 -34.27 1.09 -22.08
CA SER A 99 -33.82 0.37 -23.27
C SER A 99 -33.81 -1.14 -23.01
N ALA A 100 -33.98 -1.95 -24.06
CA ALA A 100 -33.99 -3.41 -24.00
C ALA A 100 -32.71 -4.03 -23.38
N ASP A 101 -31.62 -3.27 -23.34
CA ASP A 101 -30.33 -3.68 -22.76
C ASP A 101 -30.16 -3.27 -21.28
N GLU A 102 -31.11 -2.54 -20.69
CA GLU A 102 -31.03 -2.11 -19.30
C GLU A 102 -31.57 -3.18 -18.36
N HIS A 103 -30.88 -3.36 -17.24
CA HIS A 103 -31.14 -4.43 -16.30
C HIS A 103 -31.33 -3.85 -14.90
N ILE A 104 -32.25 -4.45 -14.15
CA ILE A 104 -32.52 -4.08 -12.78
C ILE A 104 -32.10 -5.22 -11.88
N CYS A 105 -31.19 -4.93 -10.96
CA CYS A 105 -30.48 -5.92 -10.17
C CYS A 105 -30.76 -5.74 -8.68
N SER A 106 -31.09 -6.83 -8.01
CA SER A 106 -31.18 -6.94 -6.54
C SER A 106 -30.13 -7.90 -6.02
N LYS A 107 -29.65 -7.68 -4.79
CA LYS A 107 -28.65 -8.55 -4.14
C LYS A 107 -29.36 -9.65 -3.37
N HIS A 108 -29.08 -10.90 -3.69
CA HIS A 108 -29.64 -12.08 -3.04
C HIS A 108 -28.58 -12.79 -2.21
N VAL A 109 -29.02 -13.42 -1.13
CA VAL A 109 -28.19 -14.30 -0.31
C VAL A 109 -28.47 -15.73 -0.72
N THR A 110 -27.53 -16.35 -1.42
CA THR A 110 -27.57 -17.78 -1.71
C THR A 110 -26.75 -18.53 -0.66
N GLY A 111 -27.39 -19.46 0.03
CA GLY A 111 -26.76 -20.30 1.05
C GLY A 111 -26.53 -21.71 0.53
N GLU A 112 -25.34 -21.98 0.02
CA GLU A 112 -24.91 -23.36 -0.25
C GLU A 112 -23.83 -23.74 0.76
N ALA A 113 -24.01 -24.86 1.45
CA ALA A 113 -23.03 -25.47 2.36
C ALA A 113 -22.53 -24.61 3.54
N GLY A 114 -23.37 -23.72 4.10
CA GLY A 114 -23.05 -22.98 5.34
C GLY A 114 -22.18 -21.72 5.14
N VAL A 115 -21.88 -21.37 3.89
CA VAL A 115 -21.27 -20.09 3.52
C VAL A 115 -22.31 -19.22 2.83
N ALA A 116 -22.51 -18.00 3.31
CA ALA A 116 -23.40 -17.04 2.67
C ALA A 116 -22.70 -16.43 1.46
N HIS A 117 -23.18 -16.74 0.25
CA HIS A 117 -22.74 -16.11 -0.97
C HIS A 117 -23.71 -14.99 -1.34
N PHE A 118 -23.17 -13.83 -1.68
CA PHE A 118 -23.96 -12.70 -2.15
C PHE A 118 -23.86 -12.62 -3.67
N SER A 119 -24.97 -12.83 -4.36
CA SER A 119 -25.05 -12.73 -5.82
C SER A 119 -26.06 -11.65 -6.22
N TYR A 120 -25.80 -10.98 -7.34
CA TYR A 120 -26.79 -10.10 -7.93
C TYR A 120 -27.70 -10.91 -8.85
N ARG A 121 -29.01 -10.71 -8.73
CA ARG A 121 -30.01 -11.24 -9.65
C ARG A 121 -30.55 -10.09 -10.49
N CYS A 122 -30.28 -10.12 -11.79
CA CYS A 122 -30.63 -9.03 -12.70
C CYS A 122 -31.78 -9.46 -13.61
N CYS A 123 -32.79 -8.60 -13.74
CA CYS A 123 -33.97 -8.84 -14.58
C CYS A 123 -34.08 -7.80 -15.70
N ARG A 124 -34.63 -8.23 -16.84
CA ARG A 124 -34.89 -7.40 -18.03
C ARG A 124 -36.22 -7.79 -18.68
N PHE A 125 -36.72 -6.97 -19.59
CA PHE A 125 -37.79 -7.38 -20.49
C PHE A 125 -37.25 -8.37 -21.55
N GLY A 126 -37.87 -9.54 -21.62
CA GLY A 126 -37.67 -10.51 -22.69
C GLY A 126 -38.33 -10.05 -23.99
N GLN A 127 -37.98 -10.68 -25.11
CA GLN A 127 -38.53 -10.34 -26.43
C GLN A 127 -40.05 -10.61 -26.50
N ASP A 128 -40.56 -11.52 -25.66
CA ASP A 128 -41.97 -11.89 -25.58
C ASP A 128 -42.77 -10.99 -24.61
N GLY A 129 -42.18 -9.92 -24.09
CA GLY A 129 -42.80 -9.03 -23.10
C GLY A 129 -42.85 -9.59 -21.67
N GLY A 130 -42.33 -10.80 -21.45
CA GLY A 130 -42.11 -11.39 -20.13
C GLY A 130 -40.91 -10.78 -19.41
N ILE A 131 -40.83 -10.96 -18.08
CA ILE A 131 -39.66 -10.56 -17.29
C ILE A 131 -38.71 -11.76 -17.19
N GLU A 132 -37.51 -11.63 -17.75
CA GLU A 132 -36.45 -12.63 -17.65
C GLU A 132 -35.45 -12.22 -16.57
N CYS A 133 -35.20 -13.08 -15.59
CA CYS A 133 -34.23 -12.85 -14.53
C CYS A 133 -33.08 -13.85 -14.62
N LEU A 134 -31.85 -13.33 -14.63
CA LEU A 134 -30.62 -14.10 -14.69
C LEU A 134 -29.75 -13.77 -13.48
N ASP A 135 -29.23 -14.82 -12.85
CA ASP A 135 -28.23 -14.65 -11.80
C ASP A 135 -26.89 -14.27 -12.44
N VAL A 136 -26.26 -13.25 -11.87
CA VAL A 136 -24.97 -12.74 -12.32
C VAL A 136 -23.89 -13.69 -11.84
N THR A 137 -23.55 -14.67 -12.67
CA THR A 137 -22.50 -15.66 -12.40
C THR A 137 -21.14 -15.15 -12.88
N GLU A 138 -20.08 -15.49 -12.15
CA GLU A 138 -18.72 -15.04 -12.48
C GLU A 138 -18.30 -15.48 -13.89
N ASP A 139 -18.20 -14.52 -14.81
CA ASP A 139 -17.66 -14.75 -16.15
C ASP A 139 -16.19 -15.18 -16.04
N ASN A 140 -15.79 -16.22 -16.78
CA ASN A 140 -14.40 -16.72 -16.81
C ASN A 140 -13.38 -15.62 -17.13
N TRP A 141 -13.77 -14.60 -17.91
CA TRP A 141 -12.93 -13.44 -18.22
C TRP A 141 -12.56 -12.62 -16.98
N ILE A 142 -13.50 -12.44 -16.03
CA ILE A 142 -13.27 -11.68 -14.81
C ILE A 142 -12.33 -12.45 -13.88
N LYS A 143 -12.47 -13.79 -13.82
CA LYS A 143 -11.52 -14.65 -13.10
C LYS A 143 -10.10 -14.49 -13.63
N ILE A 144 -9.92 -14.49 -14.95
CA ILE A 144 -8.62 -14.29 -15.60
C ILE A 144 -8.03 -12.91 -15.25
N LEU A 145 -8.83 -11.85 -15.36
CA LEU A 145 -8.41 -10.48 -15.02
C LEU A 145 -7.96 -10.38 -13.55
N LEU A 146 -8.75 -10.92 -12.63
CA LEU A 146 -8.47 -10.87 -11.20
C LEU A 146 -7.20 -11.67 -10.86
N THR A 147 -6.97 -12.78 -11.56
CA THR A 147 -5.74 -13.59 -11.45
C THR A 147 -4.52 -12.81 -11.93
N LEU A 148 -4.62 -12.10 -13.05
CA LEU A 148 -3.54 -11.25 -13.56
C LEU A 148 -3.16 -10.15 -12.56
N ILE A 149 -4.14 -9.51 -11.94
CA ILE A 149 -3.91 -8.48 -10.91
C ILE A 149 -3.13 -9.06 -9.72
N VAL A 150 -3.47 -10.28 -9.29
CA VAL A 150 -2.74 -10.97 -8.20
C VAL A 150 -1.29 -11.25 -8.61
N ILE A 151 -1.05 -11.72 -9.84
CA ILE A 151 0.31 -11.96 -10.36
C ILE A 151 1.12 -10.66 -10.35
N ILE A 152 0.55 -9.55 -10.84
CA ILE A 152 1.22 -8.25 -10.84
C ILE A 152 1.55 -7.81 -9.41
N LYS A 153 0.64 -7.98 -8.46
CA LYS A 153 0.91 -7.66 -7.04
C LYS A 153 2.07 -8.46 -6.49
N VAL A 154 2.13 -9.77 -6.77
CA VAL A 154 3.24 -10.63 -6.34
C VAL A 154 4.56 -10.17 -6.97
N LEU A 155 4.56 -9.86 -8.26
CA LEU A 155 5.75 -9.32 -8.94
C LEU A 155 6.19 -8.00 -8.31
N VAL A 156 5.27 -7.06 -8.07
CA VAL A 156 5.59 -5.78 -7.45
C VAL A 156 6.19 -5.97 -6.06
N VAL A 157 5.69 -6.91 -5.26
CA VAL A 157 6.26 -7.21 -3.94
C VAL A 157 7.67 -7.80 -4.06
N LEU A 158 7.89 -8.72 -5.01
CA LEU A 158 9.18 -9.38 -5.21
C LEU A 158 10.25 -8.42 -5.77
N TYR A 159 9.86 -7.50 -6.65
CA TYR A 159 10.73 -6.47 -7.25
C TYR A 159 10.74 -5.15 -6.47
N SER A 160 9.91 -4.99 -5.44
CA SER A 160 9.88 -3.82 -4.54
C SER A 160 11.28 -3.37 -4.07
N PRO A 161 12.21 -4.27 -3.69
CA PRO A 161 13.55 -3.86 -3.28
C PRO A 161 14.36 -3.15 -4.36
N MET A 162 14.04 -3.38 -5.64
CA MET A 162 14.70 -2.72 -6.78
C MET A 162 14.11 -1.34 -7.06
N PHE A 163 12.83 -1.10 -6.73
CA PHE A 163 12.17 0.20 -6.91
C PHE A 163 12.52 1.21 -5.81
N VAL A 164 13.17 0.77 -4.71
CA VAL A 164 13.61 1.67 -3.64
C VAL A 164 14.77 2.53 -4.15
N PRO A 165 14.62 3.87 -4.22
CA PRO A 165 15.67 4.76 -4.73
C PRO A 165 16.95 4.65 -3.90
N GLU A 166 18.10 4.76 -4.57
CA GLU A 166 19.44 4.69 -3.93
C GLU A 166 19.63 5.71 -2.80
N THR A 167 18.85 6.78 -2.81
CA THR A 167 18.85 7.84 -1.79
C THR A 167 18.43 7.34 -0.41
N LEU A 168 17.58 6.30 -0.33
CA LEU A 168 17.19 5.65 0.93
C LEU A 168 18.31 4.77 1.49
N TYR A 169 19.26 4.34 0.67
CA TYR A 169 20.46 3.59 1.08
C TYR A 169 21.60 4.51 1.53
N ARG A 170 21.30 5.51 2.39
CA ARG A 170 22.28 6.47 2.93
C ARG A 170 23.55 5.83 3.52
N MET A 171 23.47 4.59 4.01
CA MET A 171 24.61 3.84 4.54
C MET A 171 25.72 3.56 3.50
N LYS A 172 25.44 3.61 2.19
CA LYS A 172 26.50 3.52 1.15
C LYS A 172 27.42 4.74 1.13
N TYR A 173 26.93 5.90 1.57
CA TYR A 173 27.62 7.20 1.45
C TYR A 173 28.29 7.67 2.75
N VAL A 174 27.98 7.05 3.88
CA VAL A 174 28.66 7.34 5.15
C VAL A 174 30.07 6.76 5.11
N ALA A 175 31.06 7.56 5.49
CA ALA A 175 32.43 7.07 5.67
C ALA A 175 32.45 6.12 6.87
N ALA A 176 32.76 4.85 6.62
CA ALA A 176 32.91 3.86 7.67
C ALA A 176 34.34 3.92 8.19
N GLN A 177 34.49 3.90 9.52
CA GLN A 177 35.80 3.75 10.14
C GLN A 177 36.19 2.28 10.05
N TYR A 178 37.25 1.99 9.29
CA TYR A 178 37.84 0.67 9.21
C TYR A 178 39.10 0.66 10.10
N LEU A 179 39.09 -0.20 11.11
CA LEU A 179 40.25 -0.43 11.96
C LEU A 179 41.12 -1.48 11.28
N TYR A 180 42.22 -1.03 10.67
CA TYR A 180 43.20 -1.94 10.10
C TYR A 180 44.21 -2.32 11.19
N HIS A 181 44.15 -3.57 11.62
CA HIS A 181 45.16 -4.17 12.47
C HIS A 181 46.35 -4.57 11.60
N VAL A 182 47.53 -4.03 11.89
CA VAL A 182 48.74 -4.29 11.10
C VAL A 182 49.15 -5.75 11.35
N PRO A 183 49.12 -6.63 10.33
CA PRO A 183 49.50 -8.02 10.51
C PRO A 183 51.02 -8.12 10.51
N GLY A 184 51.63 -8.30 11.68
CA GLY A 184 53.07 -8.46 11.84
C GLY A 184 53.69 -7.48 12.87
N PRO A 185 55.01 -7.21 12.79
CA PRO A 185 55.66 -6.29 13.73
C PRO A 185 55.06 -4.89 13.62
N ALA A 186 54.85 -4.23 14.76
CA ALA A 186 54.23 -2.91 14.83
C ALA A 186 54.99 -1.89 13.96
N LEU A 187 54.26 -1.06 13.21
CA LEU A 187 54.83 0.02 12.40
C LEU A 187 55.53 1.01 13.34
N THR A 188 56.83 1.22 13.14
CA THR A 188 57.63 2.19 13.91
C THR A 188 57.65 3.55 13.22
N LEU A 189 57.00 4.54 13.81
CA LEU A 189 57.06 5.93 13.38
C LEU A 189 58.16 6.66 14.14
N LYS A 190 59.05 7.33 13.42
CA LYS A 190 60.03 8.26 14.01
C LYS A 190 59.39 9.63 14.09
N VAL A 191 59.25 10.16 15.29
CA VAL A 191 58.63 11.46 15.57
C VAL A 191 59.63 12.35 16.29
N VAL A 192 59.71 13.62 15.89
CA VAL A 192 60.50 14.64 16.56
C VAL A 192 59.54 15.71 17.05
N VAL A 193 59.65 16.07 18.32
CA VAL A 193 58.91 17.20 18.89
C VAL A 193 59.84 18.39 18.90
N SER A 194 59.46 19.49 18.25
CA SER A 194 60.26 20.72 18.23
C SER A 194 59.37 21.94 18.49
N ALA A 195 59.91 22.90 19.23
CA ALA A 195 59.33 24.23 19.37
C ALA A 195 59.66 25.12 18.16
N ASP A 196 60.81 24.88 17.52
CA ASP A 196 61.23 25.55 16.29
C ASP A 196 61.28 24.54 15.12
N PRO A 197 60.21 24.47 14.30
CA PRO A 197 60.13 23.52 13.20
C PRO A 197 60.97 23.92 11.99
N ASP A 198 61.50 25.14 11.92
CA ASP A 198 62.21 25.65 10.74
C ASP A 198 63.65 25.17 10.66
N GLN A 199 64.21 24.70 11.79
CA GLN A 199 65.53 24.08 11.89
C GLN A 199 65.70 22.82 11.02
N PHE A 200 64.61 22.14 10.66
CA PHE A 200 64.63 20.90 9.85
C PHE A 200 64.53 21.14 8.33
N GLY A 201 64.61 22.40 7.90
CA GLY A 201 64.66 22.79 6.49
C GLY A 201 63.34 22.62 5.71
N PRO A 202 63.29 23.10 4.46
CA PRO A 202 62.06 23.14 3.66
C PRO A 202 61.57 21.77 3.18
N GLN A 203 62.47 20.78 3.08
CA GLN A 203 62.10 19.42 2.65
C GLN A 203 61.22 18.69 3.67
N ALA A 204 61.27 19.08 4.96
CA ALA A 204 60.43 18.51 6.01
C ALA A 204 59.06 19.19 6.12
N ALA A 205 58.77 20.27 5.37
CA ALA A 205 57.56 21.09 5.55
C ALA A 205 56.25 20.29 5.47
N HIS A 206 56.16 19.33 4.54
CA HIS A 206 54.98 18.47 4.36
C HIS A 206 54.81 17.40 5.46
N LYS A 207 55.79 17.21 6.33
CA LYS A 207 55.77 16.26 7.46
C LYS A 207 55.51 16.95 8.80
N ARG A 208 55.39 18.27 8.81
CA ARG A 208 55.11 19.07 10.01
C ARG A 208 53.62 18.99 10.32
N VAL A 209 53.28 18.53 11.52
CA VAL A 209 51.89 18.47 12.00
C VAL A 209 51.82 19.23 13.31
N ARG A 210 51.00 20.27 13.37
CA ARG A 210 50.75 21.00 14.62
C ARG A 210 49.88 20.14 15.55
N LEU A 211 50.16 20.17 16.85
CA LEU A 211 49.43 19.35 17.84
C LEU A 211 47.92 19.67 17.91
N ASP A 212 47.52 20.89 17.60
CA ASP A 212 46.12 21.31 17.52
C ASP A 212 45.35 20.59 16.40
N GLN A 213 46.00 20.31 15.27
CA GLN A 213 45.42 19.63 14.10
C GLN A 213 45.12 18.14 14.33
N LEU A 214 45.75 17.51 15.33
CA LEU A 214 45.53 16.11 15.68
C LEU A 214 44.21 15.94 16.45
N LYS A 215 43.07 15.89 15.74
CA LYS A 215 41.76 15.63 16.36
C LYS A 215 41.64 14.18 16.82
N ASN A 216 41.04 13.95 17.99
CA ASN A 216 40.79 12.62 18.59
C ASN A 216 42.05 11.79 18.96
N MET A 217 43.20 12.45 19.15
CA MET A 217 44.44 11.81 19.63
C MET A 217 44.88 12.37 20.98
N GLU A 218 43.95 12.49 21.93
CA GLU A 218 44.18 13.13 23.23
C GLU A 218 45.30 12.46 24.03
N VAL A 219 45.35 11.13 24.03
CA VAL A 219 46.41 10.35 24.67
C VAL A 219 47.79 10.68 24.09
N PHE A 220 47.88 10.90 22.78
CA PHE A 220 49.15 11.29 22.15
C PHE A 220 49.52 12.73 22.53
N LYS A 221 48.54 13.64 22.57
CA LYS A 221 48.78 15.02 23.03
C LYS A 221 49.26 15.07 24.47
N THR A 222 48.67 14.27 25.37
CA THR A 222 49.11 14.19 26.76
C THR A 222 50.47 13.52 26.90
N MET A 223 50.81 12.52 26.07
CA MET A 223 52.17 11.96 26.02
C MET A 223 53.20 13.01 25.61
N VAL A 224 52.93 13.80 24.57
CA VAL A 224 53.83 14.86 24.09
C VAL A 224 53.91 16.03 25.10
N ALA A 225 52.79 16.37 25.74
CA ALA A 225 52.74 17.45 26.74
C ALA A 225 53.30 17.04 28.11
N SER A 226 53.34 15.74 28.42
CA SER A 226 54.00 15.24 29.62
C SER A 226 55.50 15.51 29.54
N SER A 227 56.11 15.89 30.67
CA SER A 227 57.53 16.28 30.81
C SER A 227 58.56 15.22 30.39
N ASN A 228 58.12 14.08 29.85
CA ASN A 228 58.96 12.96 29.46
C ASN A 228 59.50 13.10 28.03
N TRP A 229 58.93 14.01 27.23
CA TRP A 229 59.39 14.25 25.85
C TRP A 229 60.21 15.54 25.79
N GLN A 230 61.50 15.41 25.56
CA GLN A 230 62.41 16.52 25.37
C GLN A 230 62.31 17.04 23.93
N PRO A 231 62.33 18.36 23.73
CA PRO A 231 62.39 18.93 22.39
C PRO A 231 63.65 18.45 21.64
N GLU A 232 63.55 18.40 20.32
CA GLU A 232 64.62 18.06 19.36
C GLU A 232 65.17 16.62 19.46
N THR A 233 64.55 15.76 20.25
CA THR A 233 64.91 14.34 20.34
C THR A 233 64.02 13.45 19.45
N ILE A 234 64.63 12.39 18.90
CA ILE A 234 63.94 11.45 18.00
C ILE A 234 63.30 10.34 18.83
N TYR A 235 61.97 10.29 18.85
CA TYR A 235 61.19 9.24 19.49
C TYR A 235 60.72 8.19 18.47
N GLN A 236 60.75 6.92 18.87
CA GLN A 236 60.17 5.82 18.08
C GLN A 236 58.84 5.38 18.68
N VAL A 237 57.75 5.67 17.97
CA VAL A 237 56.38 5.32 18.38
C VAL A 237 55.94 4.09 17.61
N LYS A 238 55.52 3.05 18.32
CA LYS A 238 54.98 1.82 17.73
C LYS A 238 53.48 1.98 17.51
N VAL A 239 53.03 1.85 16.26
CA VAL A 239 51.61 1.90 15.87
C VAL A 239 51.11 0.49 15.60
N LYS A 240 50.14 0.06 16.40
CA LYS A 240 49.50 -1.25 16.28
C LYS A 240 48.28 -1.24 15.36
N ASP A 241 47.48 -0.18 15.47
CA ASP A 241 46.20 -0.06 14.78
C ASP A 241 46.13 1.26 14.01
N VAL A 242 45.66 1.18 12.75
CA VAL A 242 45.45 2.36 11.90
C VAL A 242 43.95 2.49 11.61
N ARG A 243 43.36 3.62 12.00
CA ARG A 243 41.96 3.95 11.69
C ARG A 243 41.91 4.62 10.32
N LEU A 244 41.37 3.91 9.33
CA LEU A 244 41.18 4.43 7.99
C LEU A 244 39.71 4.83 7.80
N SER A 245 39.47 6.06 7.34
CA SER A 245 38.14 6.49 6.92
C SER A 245 37.93 6.09 5.46
N VAL A 246 37.18 5.00 5.23
CA VAL A 246 36.93 4.48 3.89
C VAL A 246 35.45 4.65 3.54
N LYS A 247 35.16 5.09 2.31
CA LYS A 247 33.77 5.15 1.82
C LYS A 247 33.21 3.72 1.79
N ALA A 248 32.10 3.47 2.48
CA ALA A 248 31.49 2.14 2.63
C ALA A 248 31.26 1.43 1.27
N ARG A 249 30.94 2.18 0.21
CA ARG A 249 30.81 1.67 -1.16
C ARG A 249 32.05 0.93 -1.71
N ARG A 250 33.25 1.21 -1.19
CA ARG A 250 34.50 0.53 -1.59
C ARG A 250 34.72 -0.78 -0.83
N LEU A 251 34.06 -0.96 0.31
CA LEU A 251 34.15 -2.15 1.16
C LEU A 251 33.06 -3.18 0.82
N LEU A 252 31.97 -2.76 0.18
CA LEU A 252 30.84 -3.61 -0.20
C LEU A 252 30.90 -3.96 -1.70
N SER A 253 30.70 -5.24 -2.04
CA SER A 253 30.55 -5.66 -3.44
C SER A 253 29.25 -5.12 -4.04
N LYS A 254 29.23 -4.85 -5.35
CA LYS A 254 28.11 -4.18 -6.06
C LYS A 254 26.74 -4.82 -5.82
N CYS A 255 26.68 -6.11 -5.50
CA CYS A 255 25.44 -6.87 -5.30
C CYS A 255 25.05 -7.09 -3.83
N ARG A 256 25.79 -6.53 -2.85
CA ARG A 256 25.49 -6.74 -1.42
C ARG A 256 24.87 -5.48 -0.82
N ALA A 257 23.55 -5.48 -0.66
CA ALA A 257 22.86 -4.47 0.12
C ALA A 257 23.20 -4.68 1.61
N PRO A 258 23.80 -3.70 2.31
CA PRO A 258 24.19 -3.83 3.72
C PRO A 258 22.99 -3.80 4.69
N VAL A 259 21.77 -3.69 4.17
CA VAL A 259 20.55 -3.56 4.96
C VAL A 259 19.51 -4.55 4.45
N SER A 260 19.09 -5.46 5.33
CA SER A 260 17.89 -6.28 5.12
C SER A 260 16.64 -5.39 5.19
N ILE A 261 15.59 -5.71 4.44
CA ILE A 261 14.29 -5.02 4.49
C ILE A 261 13.79 -4.91 5.95
N LYS A 262 14.02 -5.94 6.76
CA LYS A 262 13.69 -5.96 8.20
C LYS A 262 14.41 -4.85 8.98
N SER A 263 15.69 -4.62 8.69
CA SER A 263 16.50 -3.57 9.32
C SER A 263 16.05 -2.17 8.89
N ILE A 264 15.65 -1.99 7.62
CA ILE A 264 15.11 -0.72 7.14
C ILE A 264 13.77 -0.42 7.82
N LEU A 265 12.87 -1.40 7.89
CA LEU A 265 11.57 -1.26 8.53
C LEU A 265 11.73 -0.93 10.02
N TYR A 266 12.58 -1.68 10.73
CA TYR A 266 12.87 -1.44 12.14
C TYR A 266 13.46 -0.04 12.36
N ASN A 267 14.46 0.37 11.58
CA ASN A 267 15.08 1.67 11.76
C ASN A 267 14.15 2.85 11.38
N ASN A 268 13.31 2.72 10.35
CA ASN A 268 12.41 3.81 9.95
C ASN A 268 11.14 3.89 10.79
N ILE A 269 10.60 2.76 11.27
CA ILE A 269 9.37 2.75 12.06
C ILE A 269 9.67 2.91 13.55
N MET A 270 10.61 2.13 14.10
CA MET A 270 10.90 2.13 15.53
C MET A 270 11.90 3.21 15.94
N ARG A 271 12.87 3.55 15.08
CA ARG A 271 13.97 4.46 15.45
C ARG A 271 13.70 5.93 15.11
N CYS A 272 12.64 6.24 14.36
CA CYS A 272 12.24 7.62 14.05
C CYS A 272 11.64 8.40 15.23
N ARG A 273 11.60 7.86 16.45
CA ARG A 273 10.93 8.51 17.58
C ARG A 273 11.73 8.59 18.88
N ILE A 274 12.96 9.08 18.82
CA ILE A 274 13.59 9.79 19.97
C ILE A 274 14.48 10.90 19.42
N ARG A 275 13.87 11.95 18.86
CA ARG A 275 14.59 13.18 18.52
C ARG A 275 13.68 14.39 18.75
N LYS A 276 13.33 14.59 20.01
CA LYS A 276 13.00 15.85 20.72
C LYS A 276 12.19 15.54 21.97
N LEU A 277 12.90 15.46 23.09
CA LEU A 277 12.41 15.81 24.42
C LEU A 277 13.54 16.70 24.98
N GLU A 278 13.51 17.95 24.53
CA GLU A 278 13.98 19.10 25.33
C GLU A 278 12.73 19.73 25.93
#